data_AF-A0A2D9PRA2-F1
#
_entry.id   AF-A0A2D9PRA2-F1
#
_cell.length_a   1.000
_cell.length_b   1.000
_cell.length_c   1.000
_cell.angle_alpha   90.00
_cell.angle_beta   90.00
_cell.angle_gamma   90.00
#
_symmetry.space_group_name_H-M   'P 1'
#
loop_
_entity.id
_entity.type
_entity.pdbx_description
1 polymer ?
#
loop_
_entity_poly.entity_id
_entity_poly.type
_entity_poly.pdbx_seq_one_letter_code
_entity_poly.pdbx_strand_id
1 'polypeptide(L)'
;MSFASKFDPTNKDHVLWLQKVDDAMVEIMANNKKMDMVQVVNDNPFKAKIKNPLDWADAHFQLALKYSQAVLRGTAFIPESFVK
;
A
#
# COMPACT_ATOMS: atom_id res chain seq x y z
N MET A 1 -4.59 13.52 9.69
CA MET A 1 -3.80 13.42 8.44
C MET A 1 -4.13 12.08 7.80
N SER A 2 -4.48 12.07 6.52
CA SER A 2 -4.88 10.84 5.81
C SER A 2 -3.65 10.00 5.43
N PHE A 3 -3.84 8.72 5.15
CA PHE A 3 -2.78 7.86 4.60
C PHE A 3 -2.18 8.48 3.33
N ALA A 4 -3.03 9.02 2.45
CA ALA A 4 -2.61 9.63 1.19
C ALA A 4 -1.73 10.86 1.36
N SER A 5 -1.90 11.65 2.43
CA SER A 5 -1.03 12.81 2.67
C SER A 5 0.38 12.40 3.12
N LYS A 6 0.54 11.19 3.69
CA LYS A 6 1.82 10.69 4.21
C LYS A 6 2.53 9.71 3.27
N PHE A 7 1.77 8.99 2.44
CA PHE A 7 2.33 8.11 1.42
C PHE A 7 3.07 8.94 0.36
N ASP A 8 4.20 8.45 -0.11
CA ASP A 8 5.06 9.13 -1.09
C ASP A 8 5.39 8.13 -2.19
N PRO A 9 4.83 8.30 -3.40
CA PRO A 9 5.04 7.36 -4.50
C PRO A 9 6.46 7.42 -5.09
N THR A 10 7.27 8.42 -4.74
CA THR A 10 8.67 8.54 -5.16
C THR A 10 9.62 7.81 -4.21
N ASN A 11 9.13 7.45 -3.01
CA ASN A 11 9.92 6.81 -1.97
C ASN A 11 9.84 5.27 -2.08
N LYS A 12 11.00 4.63 -2.24
CA LYS A 12 11.13 3.17 -2.35
C LYS A 12 10.46 2.41 -1.21
N ASP A 13 10.71 2.78 0.04
CA ASP A 13 10.20 2.06 1.20
C ASP A 13 8.67 2.16 1.30
N HIS A 14 8.12 3.32 0.91
CA HIS A 14 6.68 3.52 0.88
C HIS A 14 6.01 2.62 -0.17
N VAL A 15 6.56 2.58 -1.38
CA VAL A 15 6.03 1.74 -2.47
C VAL A 15 6.21 0.26 -2.18
N LEU A 16 7.35 -0.17 -1.63
CA LEU A 16 7.57 -1.56 -1.24
C LEU A 16 6.67 -2.00 -0.08
N TRP A 17 6.32 -1.08 0.83
CA TRP A 17 5.28 -1.37 1.82
C TRP A 17 3.91 -1.58 1.15
N LEU A 18 3.53 -0.74 0.18
CA LEU A 18 2.27 -0.90 -0.54
C LEU A 18 2.22 -2.26 -1.29
N GLN A 19 3.34 -2.68 -1.88
CA GLN A 19 3.48 -4.00 -2.49
C GLN A 19 3.28 -5.13 -1.47
N LYS A 20 3.89 -5.06 -0.29
CA LYS A 20 3.68 -6.06 0.78
C LYS A 20 2.22 -6.16 1.22
N VAL A 21 1.51 -5.04 1.25
CA VAL A 21 0.08 -5.04 1.58
C VAL A 21 -0.73 -5.74 0.49
N ASP A 22 -0.40 -5.52 -0.78
CA ASP A 22 -1.01 -6.25 -1.92
C ASP A 22 -0.76 -7.76 -1.84
N ASP A 23 0.49 -8.17 -1.61
CA ASP A 23 0.86 -9.59 -1.44
C ASP A 23 0.05 -10.24 -0.29
N ALA A 24 -0.09 -9.54 0.85
CA ALA A 24 -0.88 -10.00 1.98
C ALA A 24 -2.37 -10.14 1.63
N MET A 25 -2.93 -9.21 0.87
CA MET A 25 -4.32 -9.27 0.40
C MET A 25 -4.56 -10.46 -0.54
N VAL A 26 -3.61 -10.75 -1.43
CA VAL A 26 -3.67 -11.94 -2.30
C VAL A 26 -3.67 -13.22 -1.45
N GLU A 27 -2.80 -13.33 -0.45
CA GLU A 27 -2.77 -14.48 0.46
C GLU A 27 -4.07 -14.68 1.24
N ILE A 28 -4.70 -13.58 1.70
CA ILE A 28 -5.98 -13.63 2.41
C ILE A 28 -7.10 -14.08 1.47
N MET A 29 -7.19 -13.49 0.27
CA MET A 29 -8.32 -13.69 -0.64
C MET A 29 -8.21 -14.97 -1.47
N ALA A 30 -7.03 -15.31 -1.98
CA ALA A 30 -6.83 -16.44 -2.88
C ALA A 30 -6.47 -17.74 -2.12
N ASN A 31 -5.67 -17.62 -1.05
CA ASN A 31 -5.15 -18.78 -0.31
C ASN A 31 -5.89 -19.02 1.01
N ASN A 32 -6.92 -18.22 1.31
CA ASN A 32 -7.73 -18.28 2.53
C ASN A 32 -6.88 -18.26 3.82
N LYS A 33 -5.73 -17.58 3.76
CA LYS A 33 -4.79 -17.50 4.88
C LYS A 33 -5.30 -16.48 5.89
N LYS A 34 -5.36 -16.87 7.16
CA LYS A 34 -5.69 -15.92 8.24
C LYS A 34 -4.48 -15.04 8.53
N MET A 35 -4.60 -13.74 8.27
CA MET A 35 -3.59 -12.73 8.55
C MET A 35 -4.24 -11.49 9.17
N ASP A 36 -3.53 -10.81 10.07
CA ASP A 36 -3.98 -9.56 10.65
C ASP A 36 -3.70 -8.39 9.68
N MET A 37 -4.72 -8.03 8.90
CA MET A 37 -4.63 -6.94 7.93
C MET A 37 -4.34 -5.58 8.59
N VAL A 38 -4.87 -5.36 9.81
CA VAL A 38 -4.65 -4.10 10.53
C VAL A 38 -3.18 -3.97 10.91
N GLN A 39 -2.55 -5.06 11.35
CA GLN A 39 -1.12 -5.07 11.64
C GLN A 39 -0.29 -4.78 10.37
N VAL A 40 -0.55 -5.49 9.28
CA VAL A 40 0.21 -5.32 8.02
C VAL A 40 0.15 -3.89 7.49
N VAL A 41 -1.03 -3.28 7.51
CA VAL A 41 -1.20 -1.87 7.10
C VAL A 41 -0.51 -0.91 8.07
N ASN A 42 -0.57 -1.19 9.38
CA ASN A 42 0.01 -0.32 10.41
C ASN A 42 1.54 -0.36 10.48
N ASP A 43 2.17 -1.41 9.94
CA ASP A 43 3.63 -1.54 9.81
C ASP A 43 4.23 -0.68 8.66
N ASN A 44 3.53 0.40 8.29
CA ASN A 44 3.99 1.32 7.26
C ASN A 44 5.13 2.24 7.74
N PRO A 45 6.06 2.62 6.84
CA PRO A 45 7.21 3.45 7.18
C PRO A 45 6.85 4.90 7.59
N PHE A 46 5.65 5.37 7.23
CA PHE A 46 5.20 6.75 7.45
C PHE A 46 4.27 6.93 8.67
N LYS A 47 4.19 5.92 9.54
CA LYS A 47 3.51 5.94 10.85
C LYS A 47 2.05 6.43 10.77
N ALA A 48 1.34 6.10 9.70
CA ALA A 48 -0.11 6.18 9.65
C ALA A 48 -0.73 4.96 10.34
N LYS A 49 -1.97 5.06 10.84
CA LYS A 49 -2.64 3.92 11.45
C LYS A 49 -4.10 3.86 11.05
N ILE A 50 -4.60 2.65 10.81
CA ILE A 50 -6.02 2.32 10.74
C ILE A 50 -6.45 1.62 12.03
N LYS A 51 -7.73 1.72 12.39
CA LYS A 51 -8.28 1.07 13.59
C LYS A 51 -8.94 -0.26 13.27
N ASN A 52 -9.53 -0.37 12.07
CA ASN A 52 -10.23 -1.55 11.63
C ASN A 52 -10.01 -1.76 10.11
N PRO A 53 -10.32 -2.95 9.57
CA PRO A 53 -10.15 -3.24 8.16
C PRO A 53 -11.02 -2.39 7.21
N LEU A 54 -12.17 -1.85 7.66
CA LEU A 54 -13.02 -1.01 6.80
C LEU A 54 -12.36 0.36 6.53
N ASP A 55 -11.62 0.91 7.51
CA ASP A 55 -10.83 2.13 7.33
C ASP A 55 -9.79 1.97 6.21
N TRP A 56 -9.38 0.73 5.91
CA TRP A 56 -8.43 0.45 4.83
C TRP A 56 -9.02 0.74 3.45
N ALA A 57 -10.31 0.54 3.22
CA ALA A 57 -10.91 0.68 1.89
C ALA A 57 -10.70 2.09 1.31
N ASP A 58 -11.02 3.12 2.10
CA ASP A 58 -10.81 4.52 1.70
C ASP A 58 -9.33 4.87 1.55
N ALA A 59 -8.49 4.38 2.47
CA ALA A 59 -7.05 4.60 2.41
C ALA A 59 -6.44 3.96 1.15
N HIS A 60 -6.80 2.71 0.85
CA HIS A 60 -6.34 1.96 -0.31
C HIS A 60 -6.72 2.66 -1.61
N PHE A 61 -7.98 3.12 -1.74
CA PHE A 61 -8.41 3.86 -2.91
C PHE A 61 -7.56 5.11 -3.15
N GLN A 62 -7.32 5.91 -2.11
CA GLN A 62 -6.51 7.13 -2.24
C GLN A 62 -5.04 6.81 -2.57
N LEU A 63 -4.48 5.74 -2.00
CA LEU A 63 -3.11 5.29 -2.26
C LEU A 63 -2.95 4.81 -3.70
N ALA A 64 -3.87 3.97 -4.19
CA ALA A 64 -3.88 3.48 -5.56
C ALA A 64 -4.02 4.62 -6.58
N LEU A 65 -4.90 5.58 -6.32
CA LEU A 65 -5.04 6.77 -7.16
C LEU A 65 -3.76 7.62 -7.16
N LYS A 66 -3.18 7.89 -5.98
CA LYS A 66 -1.96 8.69 -5.87
C LYS A 66 -0.76 8.01 -6.54
N TYR A 67 -0.62 6.70 -6.37
CA TYR A 67 0.46 5.93 -6.97
C TYR A 67 0.31 5.85 -8.50
N SER A 68 -0.88 5.52 -9.01
CA SER A 68 -1.15 5.50 -10.46
C SER A 68 -0.90 6.87 -11.11
N GLN A 69 -1.29 7.96 -10.46
CA GLN A 69 -0.98 9.32 -10.93
C GLN A 69 0.53 9.59 -11.05
N ALA A 70 1.34 9.11 -10.12
CA ALA A 70 2.78 9.29 -10.14
C ALA A 70 3.46 8.39 -11.20
N VAL A 71 2.98 7.16 -11.39
CA VAL A 71 3.41 6.24 -12.44
C VAL A 71 3.14 6.85 -13.82
N LEU A 72 1.91 7.32 -14.07
CA LEU A 72 1.51 7.92 -15.34
C LEU A 72 2.28 9.21 -15.68
N ARG A 73 2.90 9.85 -14.68
CA ARG A 73 3.74 11.05 -14.85
C ARG A 73 5.24 10.73 -14.87
N GLY A 74 5.63 9.45 -14.76
CA GLY A 74 7.04 9.03 -14.75
C GLY A 74 7.82 9.50 -13.52
N THR A 75 7.14 9.73 -12.39
CA THR A 75 7.75 10.22 -11.15
C THR A 75 7.79 9.18 -10.03
N ALA A 76 7.02 8.10 -10.16
CA ALA A 76 6.98 7.04 -9.16
C ALA A 76 8.26 6.21 -9.12
N PHE A 77 8.60 5.71 -7.94
CA PHE A 77 9.48 4.55 -7.83
C PHE A 77 8.74 3.31 -8.35
N ILE A 78 9.39 2.53 -9.21
CA ILE A 78 8.84 1.30 -9.79
C ILE A 78 9.61 0.11 -9.20
N PRO A 79 8.96 -0.83 -8.48
CA PRO A 79 9.61 -2.03 -7.97
C PRO A 79 10.19 -2.89 -9.09
N GLU A 80 11.44 -3.32 -8.95
CA GLU A 80 12.17 -4.12 -9.95
C GLU A 80 11.57 -5.52 -10.17
N SER A 81 10.68 -5.99 -9.29
CA SER A 81 9.90 -7.22 -9.53
C SER A 81 8.97 -7.13 -10.76
N PHE A 82 8.90 -5.96 -11.40
CA PHE A 82 8.20 -5.70 -12.66
C PHE A 82 9.05 -5.97 -13.91
N VAL A 83 10.35 -6.28 -13.78
CA VAL A 83 11.20 -6.68 -14.90
C VAL A 83 11.11 -8.19 -15.07
N LYS A 84 10.23 -8.63 -15.97
CA LYS A 84 10.37 -9.93 -16.65
C LYS A 84 11.44 -9.82 -17.72
#